data_AF-A0A6I0EQZ0-F1
#
_entry.id   AF-A0A6I0EQZ0-F1
#
_cell.length_a   1.000
_cell.length_b   1.000
_cell.length_c   1.000
_cell.angle_alpha   90.00
_cell.angle_beta   90.00
_cell.angle_gamma   90.00
#
_symmetry.space_group_name_H-M   'P 1'
#
loop_
_entity.id
_entity.type
_entity.pdbx_description
1 polymer ?
#
loop_
_entity_poly.entity_id
_entity_poly.type
_entity_poly.pdbx_seq_one_letter_code
_entity_poly.pdbx_strand_id
1 'polypeptide(L)'
;MLIVGEKINTSRQGIEKAVLSRNAVHIQDLTLRQKLSGAHIMDLNCTTLRQREPESLAWLVETVQNIAGDPVCLASPNPVAIEAALKVHQGRAWLNAISAEQNRYRIFIPLVKQYNCRVIALCLDDRGVAETIEEQVDVSLRLVDKLVKDGVAIEDIYLDPMLRAIAHGEHWAVFALEVIKRLRQELPQVHIICGLSNVSFGLPVRSLLNRTFLTLAIGAGLDSAILDPENKTIMSSLRAVQVLMQKDAGFREYLMSFHEGLLT
;
A
#
# COMPACT_ATOMS: atom_id res chain seq x y z
N MET A 1 -5.98 11.10 -4.33
CA MET A 1 -5.53 9.69 -4.27
C MET A 1 -4.80 9.47 -2.96
N LEU A 2 -5.05 8.36 -2.28
CA LEU A 2 -4.38 8.03 -1.02
C LEU A 2 -2.96 7.49 -1.31
N ILE A 3 -1.98 7.91 -0.52
CA ILE A 3 -0.57 7.53 -0.68
C ILE A 3 -0.08 6.86 0.60
N VAL A 4 0.40 5.63 0.48
CA VAL A 4 1.06 4.90 1.56
C VAL A 4 2.58 4.94 1.30
N GLY A 5 3.35 5.53 2.21
CA GLY A 5 4.79 5.68 2.07
C GLY A 5 5.55 4.40 2.43
N GLU A 6 6.34 3.86 1.50
CA GLU A 6 7.05 2.56 1.64
C GLU A 6 8.46 2.63 2.26
N LYS A 7 8.92 3.79 2.75
CA LYS A 7 10.35 3.93 3.10
C LYS A 7 10.74 3.25 4.40
N ILE A 8 9.80 3.03 5.32
CA ILE A 8 10.06 2.39 6.61
C ILE A 8 9.93 0.87 6.46
N ASN A 9 10.88 0.31 5.71
CA ASN A 9 10.96 -1.12 5.43
C ASN A 9 12.39 -1.60 5.67
N THR A 10 12.58 -2.60 6.53
CA THR A 10 13.92 -3.06 6.94
C THR A 10 14.75 -3.66 5.81
N SER A 11 14.14 -4.06 4.68
CA SER A 11 14.89 -4.45 3.48
C SER A 11 15.61 -3.27 2.80
N ARG A 12 15.24 -2.02 3.12
CA ARG A 12 15.88 -0.82 2.57
C ARG A 12 17.16 -0.48 3.33
N GLN A 13 18.12 0.04 2.59
CA GLN A 13 19.43 0.40 3.11
C GLN A 13 19.33 1.30 4.35
N GLY A 14 19.98 0.87 5.44
CA GLY A 14 20.06 1.62 6.69
C GLY A 14 18.88 1.46 7.65
N ILE A 15 17.69 1.06 7.17
CA ILE A 15 16.49 0.96 8.01
C ILE A 15 16.61 -0.18 9.01
N GLU A 16 17.11 -1.35 8.59
CA GLU A 16 17.33 -2.48 9.50
C GLU A 16 18.22 -2.09 10.69
N LYS A 17 19.34 -1.43 10.41
CA LYS A 17 20.27 -0.94 11.44
C LYS A 17 19.59 0.05 12.38
N ALA A 18 18.83 1.00 11.84
CA ALA A 18 18.12 2.00 12.64
C ALA A 18 17.09 1.36 13.56
N VAL A 19 16.34 0.34 13.09
CA VAL A 19 15.36 -0.38 13.88
C VAL A 19 16.03 -1.21 14.97
N LEU A 20 17.09 -1.97 14.64
CA LEU A 20 17.83 -2.79 15.60
C LEU A 20 18.51 -1.97 16.69
N SER A 21 19.03 -0.78 16.35
CA SER A 21 19.65 0.12 17.33
C SER A 21 18.66 1.06 18.02
N ARG A 22 17.35 0.90 17.80
CA ARG A 22 16.28 1.77 18.32
C ARG A 22 16.56 3.27 18.07
N ASN A 23 17.10 3.59 16.90
CA ASN A 23 17.39 4.97 16.51
C ASN A 23 16.09 5.71 16.13
N ALA A 24 15.37 6.18 17.16
CA ALA A 24 14.10 6.88 16.99
C ALA A 24 14.23 8.13 16.12
N VAL A 25 15.30 8.91 16.31
CA VAL A 25 15.54 10.15 15.55
C VAL A 25 15.57 9.89 14.05
N HIS A 26 16.26 8.84 13.61
CA HIS A 26 16.32 8.50 12.18
C HIS A 26 14.96 8.09 11.61
N ILE A 27 14.19 7.27 12.34
CA ILE A 27 12.85 6.83 11.91
C ILE A 27 11.85 7.98 11.91
N GLN A 28 11.90 8.87 12.91
CA GLN A 28 11.05 10.04 13.02
C GLN A 28 11.34 11.06 11.93
N ASP A 29 12.62 11.33 11.61
CA ASP A 29 13.02 12.15 10.47
C ASP A 29 12.48 11.58 9.15
N LEU A 30 12.66 10.27 8.93
CA LEU A 30 12.14 9.62 7.72
C LEU A 30 10.61 9.67 7.64
N THR A 31 9.92 9.52 8.77
CA THR A 31 8.47 9.68 8.86
C THR A 31 8.05 11.09 8.46
N LEU A 32 8.70 12.11 9.03
CA LEU A 32 8.41 13.50 8.75
C LEU A 32 8.65 13.82 7.26
N ARG A 33 9.78 13.38 6.69
CA ARG A 33 10.07 13.58 5.26
C ARG A 33 9.02 12.95 4.34
N GLN A 34 8.57 11.73 4.65
CA GLN A 34 7.49 11.11 3.88
C GLN A 34 6.17 11.88 3.99
N LYS A 35 5.79 12.36 5.19
CA LYS A 35 4.59 13.19 5.37
C LYS A 35 4.68 14.50 4.58
N LEU A 36 5.80 15.21 4.69
CA LEU A 36 6.03 16.46 3.96
C LEU A 36 6.06 16.24 2.45
N SER A 37 6.39 15.04 2.00
CA SER A 37 6.34 14.65 0.59
C SER A 37 4.96 14.13 0.15
N GLY A 38 3.94 14.19 1.01
CA GLY A 38 2.55 13.89 0.68
C GLY A 38 2.07 12.47 1.01
N ALA A 39 2.83 11.66 1.75
CA ALA A 39 2.32 10.39 2.24
C ALA A 39 1.25 10.60 3.32
N HIS A 40 0.14 9.87 3.17
CA HIS A 40 -1.01 9.93 4.08
C HIS A 40 -0.89 8.88 5.19
N ILE A 41 -0.28 7.74 4.89
CA ILE A 41 -0.10 6.59 5.78
C ILE A 41 1.33 6.10 5.65
N MET A 42 1.94 5.65 6.74
CA MET A 42 3.27 5.04 6.73
C MET A 42 3.14 3.52 6.69
N ASP A 43 3.74 2.86 5.69
CA ASP A 43 3.91 1.41 5.67
C ASP A 43 5.10 1.03 6.55
N LEU A 44 4.86 0.13 7.52
CA LEU A 44 5.83 -0.32 8.50
C LEU A 44 6.12 -1.79 8.27
N ASN A 45 7.33 -2.10 7.81
CA ASN A 45 7.75 -3.47 7.53
C ASN A 45 9.05 -3.83 8.25
N CYS A 46 9.01 -4.90 9.06
CA CYS A 46 10.15 -5.46 9.76
C CYS A 46 10.46 -6.92 9.37
N THR A 47 9.98 -7.37 8.21
CA THR A 47 9.99 -8.80 7.84
C THR A 47 11.41 -9.40 7.82
N THR A 48 12.45 -8.59 7.51
CA THR A 48 13.84 -9.08 7.49
C THR A 48 14.37 -9.49 8.86
N LEU A 49 13.75 -9.01 9.95
CA LEU A 49 14.20 -9.24 11.32
C LEU A 49 13.72 -10.56 11.92
N ARG A 50 12.82 -11.28 11.24
CA ARG A 50 12.34 -12.62 11.60
C ARG A 50 11.89 -12.73 13.06
N GLN A 51 12.71 -13.34 13.93
CA GLN A 51 12.39 -13.54 15.35
C GLN A 51 12.20 -12.23 16.10
N ARG A 52 12.89 -11.16 15.67
CA ARG A 52 12.79 -9.83 16.29
C ARG A 52 11.67 -8.97 15.72
N GLU A 53 10.95 -9.48 14.72
CA GLU A 53 9.92 -8.74 14.03
C GLU A 53 8.80 -8.23 14.98
N PRO A 54 8.26 -9.03 15.93
CA PRO A 54 7.18 -8.55 16.78
C PRO A 54 7.55 -7.34 17.65
N GLU A 55 8.69 -7.37 18.34
CA GLU A 55 9.13 -6.25 19.17
C GLU A 55 9.69 -5.08 18.35
N SER A 56 10.15 -5.34 17.12
CA SER A 56 10.59 -4.28 16.20
C SER A 56 9.42 -3.53 15.60
N LEU A 57 8.37 -4.24 15.18
CA LEU A 57 7.18 -3.64 14.60
C LEU A 57 6.39 -2.83 15.63
N ALA A 58 6.22 -3.36 16.85
CA ALA A 58 5.57 -2.62 17.94
C ALA A 58 6.28 -1.29 18.24
N TRP A 59 7.62 -1.32 18.39
CA TRP A 59 8.41 -0.11 18.60
C TRP A 59 8.34 0.87 17.43
N LEU A 60 8.30 0.37 16.18
CA LEU A 60 8.11 1.23 15.01
C LEU A 60 6.77 1.95 15.06
N VAL A 61 5.68 1.27 15.43
CA VAL A 61 4.36 1.89 15.59
C VAL A 61 4.43 3.06 16.56
N GLU A 62 4.95 2.84 17.77
CA GLU A 62 5.07 3.90 18.78
C GLU A 62 5.95 5.06 18.28
N THR A 63 7.09 4.75 17.66
CA THR A 63 8.04 5.75 17.16
C THR A 63 7.44 6.59 16.04
N VAL A 64 6.72 5.97 15.13
CA VAL A 64 6.13 6.60 13.93
C VAL A 64 4.88 7.39 14.30
N GLN A 65 3.99 6.87 15.15
CA GLN A 65 2.76 7.57 15.53
C GLN A 65 3.02 8.88 16.27
N ASN A 66 4.16 9.01 16.97
CA ASN A 66 4.59 10.27 17.56
C ASN A 66 4.77 11.42 16.54
N ILE A 67 4.94 11.10 15.24
CA ILE A 67 5.10 12.08 14.16
C ILE A 67 3.95 12.00 13.14
N ALA A 68 3.53 10.79 12.80
CA ALA A 68 2.49 10.51 11.81
C ALA A 68 1.09 10.72 12.33
N GLY A 69 0.84 10.43 13.61
CA GLY A 69 -0.51 10.15 14.10
C GLY A 69 -1.01 8.80 13.58
N ASP A 70 -2.32 8.59 13.64
CA ASP A 70 -3.02 7.46 13.04
C ASP A 70 -3.66 7.83 11.69
N PRO A 71 -3.84 6.86 10.78
CA PRO A 71 -3.45 5.46 10.89
C PRO A 71 -2.01 5.17 10.40
N VAL A 72 -1.45 4.03 10.81
CA VAL A 72 -0.28 3.41 10.14
C VAL A 72 -0.67 2.08 9.49
N CYS A 73 0.15 1.64 8.52
CA CYS A 73 -0.02 0.40 7.77
C CYS A 73 0.99 -0.65 8.22
N LEU A 74 0.49 -1.74 8.80
CA LEU A 74 1.30 -2.80 9.40
C LEU A 74 1.55 -3.89 8.34
N ALA A 75 2.77 -3.91 7.80
CA ALA A 75 3.16 -4.80 6.72
C ALA A 75 3.96 -6.00 7.23
N SER A 76 3.29 -7.14 7.43
CA SER A 76 3.94 -8.37 7.88
C SER A 76 3.15 -9.63 7.52
N PRO A 77 3.82 -10.74 7.14
CA PRO A 77 3.19 -12.06 7.04
C PRO A 77 3.05 -12.76 8.41
N ASN A 78 3.62 -12.20 9.48
CA ASN A 78 3.68 -12.82 10.80
C ASN A 78 2.53 -12.32 11.70
N PRO A 79 1.57 -13.18 12.07
CA PRO A 79 0.43 -12.77 12.88
C PRO A 79 0.83 -12.31 14.29
N VAL A 80 1.89 -12.88 14.85
CA VAL A 80 2.39 -12.48 16.18
C VAL A 80 2.94 -11.05 16.13
N ALA A 81 3.61 -10.68 15.04
CA ALA A 81 4.11 -9.33 14.86
C ALA A 81 2.98 -8.31 14.65
N ILE A 82 2.00 -8.66 13.81
CA ILE A 82 0.80 -7.83 13.62
C ILE A 82 0.05 -7.64 14.94
N GLU A 83 -0.19 -8.71 15.71
CA GLU A 83 -0.88 -8.59 16.99
C GLU A 83 -0.10 -7.74 18.01
N ALA A 84 1.22 -7.90 18.09
CA ALA A 84 2.07 -7.08 18.96
C ALA A 84 2.00 -5.59 18.60
N ALA A 85 2.02 -5.28 17.30
CA ALA A 85 1.89 -3.92 16.79
C ALA A 85 0.49 -3.33 17.00
N LEU A 86 -0.57 -4.12 16.81
CA LEU A 86 -1.95 -3.69 17.05
C LEU A 86 -2.23 -3.36 18.53
N LYS A 87 -1.57 -4.06 19.46
CA LYS A 87 -1.71 -3.79 20.92
C LYS A 87 -1.18 -2.42 21.33
N VAL A 88 -0.17 -1.90 20.66
CA VAL A 88 0.44 -0.59 20.97
C VAL A 88 -0.08 0.53 20.05
N HIS A 89 -0.74 0.17 18.95
CA HIS A 89 -1.30 1.13 18.00
C HIS A 89 -2.44 1.95 18.62
N GLN A 90 -2.38 3.27 18.45
CA GLN A 90 -3.47 4.17 18.81
C GLN A 90 -4.37 4.43 17.60
N GLY A 91 -5.69 4.39 17.78
CA GLY A 91 -6.65 4.56 16.68
C GLY A 91 -6.80 3.31 15.82
N ARG A 92 -7.17 3.49 14.55
CA ARG A 92 -7.57 2.37 13.66
C ARG A 92 -6.47 2.02 12.64
N ALA A 93 -5.79 0.90 12.83
CA ALA A 93 -4.67 0.50 11.97
C ALA A 93 -5.12 -0.05 10.60
N TRP A 94 -4.16 -0.10 9.67
CA TRP A 94 -4.26 -0.88 8.44
C TRP A 94 -3.45 -2.17 8.58
N LEU A 95 -4.04 -3.29 8.14
CA LEU A 95 -3.36 -4.58 8.06
C LEU A 95 -2.94 -4.85 6.61
N ASN A 96 -1.63 -4.99 6.39
CA ASN A 96 -1.00 -5.32 5.11
C ASN A 96 -0.27 -6.68 5.23
N ALA A 97 -0.87 -7.80 4.87
CA ALA A 97 -2.17 -7.93 4.21
C ALA A 97 -2.85 -9.26 4.55
N ILE A 98 -4.15 -9.33 4.25
CA ILE A 98 -4.96 -10.56 4.22
C ILE A 98 -5.13 -11.03 2.77
N SER A 99 -5.39 -12.31 2.52
CA SER A 99 -5.64 -12.87 1.17
C SER A 99 -6.73 -13.94 1.22
N ALA A 100 -7.14 -14.49 0.08
CA ALA A 100 -8.10 -15.59 0.03
C ALA A 100 -7.48 -16.98 0.32
N GLU A 101 -6.15 -17.06 0.50
CA GLU A 101 -5.46 -18.28 0.95
C GLU A 101 -6.04 -18.73 2.30
N GLN A 102 -6.42 -19.99 2.42
CA GLN A 102 -7.21 -20.47 3.56
C GLN A 102 -6.53 -20.24 4.91
N ASN A 103 -5.24 -20.58 4.99
CA ASN A 103 -4.48 -20.44 6.23
C ASN A 103 -4.29 -18.97 6.60
N ARG A 104 -3.90 -18.13 5.63
CA ARG A 104 -3.69 -16.70 5.85
C ARG A 104 -4.99 -16.02 6.30
N TYR A 105 -6.09 -16.27 5.59
CA TYR A 105 -7.39 -15.71 5.95
C TYR A 105 -7.80 -16.10 7.37
N ARG A 106 -7.75 -17.40 7.70
CA ARG A 106 -8.15 -17.93 9.02
C ARG A 106 -7.34 -17.31 10.17
N ILE A 107 -6.06 -17.05 9.94
CA ILE A 107 -5.15 -16.48 10.94
C ILE A 107 -5.41 -14.98 11.14
N PHE A 108 -5.61 -14.22 10.06
CA PHE A 108 -5.69 -12.75 10.15
C PHE A 108 -7.10 -12.21 10.38
N ILE A 109 -8.16 -12.90 9.92
CA ILE A 109 -9.53 -12.39 10.09
C ILE A 109 -9.93 -12.14 11.56
N PRO A 110 -9.52 -12.95 12.56
CA PRO A 110 -9.82 -12.64 13.96
C PRO A 110 -9.15 -11.35 14.43
N LEU A 111 -7.92 -11.08 13.98
CA LEU A 111 -7.20 -9.84 14.30
C LEU A 111 -7.87 -8.63 13.66
N VAL A 112 -8.27 -8.73 12.39
CA VAL A 112 -9.02 -7.67 11.69
C VAL A 112 -10.29 -7.32 12.46
N LYS A 113 -11.05 -8.32 12.91
CA LYS A 113 -12.30 -8.12 13.64
C LYS A 113 -12.08 -7.57 15.05
N GLN A 114 -11.11 -8.14 15.78
CA GLN A 114 -10.81 -7.74 17.16
C GLN A 114 -10.33 -6.31 17.27
N TYR A 115 -9.44 -5.88 16.36
CA TYR A 115 -8.84 -4.55 16.37
C TYR A 115 -9.52 -3.57 15.40
N ASN A 116 -10.61 -4.00 14.75
CA ASN A 116 -11.34 -3.24 13.74
C ASN A 116 -10.40 -2.64 12.68
N CYS A 117 -9.53 -3.43 12.06
CA CYS A 117 -8.56 -2.90 11.10
C CYS A 117 -9.21 -2.56 9.75
N ARG A 118 -8.65 -1.57 9.04
CA ARG A 118 -8.76 -1.53 7.57
C ARG A 118 -7.83 -2.58 6.98
N VAL A 119 -8.16 -3.13 5.81
CA VAL A 119 -7.42 -4.25 5.25
C VAL A 119 -6.93 -3.97 3.84
N ILE A 120 -5.64 -4.20 3.61
CA ILE A 120 -5.16 -4.50 2.27
C ILE A 120 -5.41 -5.97 2.04
N ALA A 121 -6.20 -6.28 1.00
CA ALA A 121 -6.65 -7.60 0.64
C ALA A 121 -5.98 -8.02 -0.67
N LEU A 122 -4.99 -8.91 -0.59
CA LEU A 122 -4.28 -9.42 -1.76
C LEU A 122 -5.18 -10.38 -2.53
N CYS A 123 -5.40 -10.08 -3.81
CA CYS A 123 -6.29 -10.84 -4.67
C CYS A 123 -5.61 -12.11 -5.20
N LEU A 124 -5.35 -13.05 -4.31
CA LEU A 124 -4.82 -14.38 -4.62
C LEU A 124 -5.41 -15.42 -3.64
N ASP A 125 -5.45 -16.68 -4.07
CA ASP A 125 -5.90 -17.81 -3.25
C ASP A 125 -4.83 -18.91 -3.18
N ASP A 126 -5.18 -20.10 -2.66
CA ASP A 126 -4.24 -21.22 -2.48
C ASP A 126 -3.61 -21.70 -3.81
N ARG A 127 -4.17 -21.31 -4.98
CA ARG A 127 -3.60 -21.58 -6.30
C ARG A 127 -2.51 -20.58 -6.70
N GLY A 128 -2.33 -19.52 -5.93
CA GLY A 128 -1.40 -18.43 -6.19
C GLY A 128 -2.05 -17.25 -6.91
N VAL A 129 -1.21 -16.42 -7.54
CA VAL A 129 -1.64 -15.26 -8.31
C VAL A 129 -2.29 -15.73 -9.62
N ALA A 130 -3.43 -15.15 -9.98
CA ALA A 130 -4.15 -15.53 -11.19
C ALA A 130 -3.34 -15.22 -12.48
N GLU A 131 -3.61 -15.96 -13.55
CA GLU A 131 -2.98 -15.77 -14.86
C GLU A 131 -3.93 -15.12 -15.87
N THR A 132 -5.24 -15.21 -15.64
CA THR A 132 -6.25 -14.58 -16.48
C THR A 132 -6.99 -13.46 -15.73
N ILE A 133 -7.54 -12.50 -16.48
CA ILE A 133 -8.31 -11.38 -15.93
C ILE A 133 -9.54 -11.89 -15.18
N GLU A 134 -10.23 -12.89 -15.74
CA GLU A 134 -11.45 -13.45 -15.14
C GLU A 134 -11.17 -14.16 -13.82
N GLU A 135 -10.08 -14.92 -13.73
CA GLU A 135 -9.66 -15.54 -12.46
C GLU A 135 -9.30 -14.47 -11.42
N GLN A 136 -8.62 -13.40 -11.84
CA GLN A 136 -8.23 -12.30 -10.96
C GLN A 136 -9.45 -11.53 -10.43
N VAL A 137 -10.49 -11.37 -11.25
CA VAL A 137 -11.76 -10.74 -10.88
C VAL A 137 -12.55 -11.67 -9.95
N ASP A 138 -12.71 -12.96 -10.29
CA ASP A 138 -13.40 -13.95 -9.47
C ASP A 138 -12.82 -14.03 -8.05
N VAL A 139 -11.49 -14.16 -7.92
CA VAL A 139 -10.86 -14.24 -6.59
C VAL A 139 -11.07 -12.95 -5.79
N SER A 140 -11.06 -11.79 -6.45
CA SER A 140 -11.29 -10.49 -5.82
C SER A 140 -12.73 -10.38 -5.29
N LEU A 141 -13.73 -10.74 -6.11
CA LEU A 141 -15.14 -10.73 -5.72
C LEU A 141 -15.40 -11.66 -4.53
N ARG A 142 -14.88 -12.90 -4.60
CA ARG A 142 -15.02 -13.86 -3.51
C ARG A 142 -14.35 -13.38 -2.22
N LEU A 143 -13.17 -12.76 -2.31
CA LEU A 143 -12.47 -12.21 -1.15
C LEU A 143 -13.26 -11.08 -0.49
N VAL A 144 -13.80 -10.15 -1.28
CA VAL A 144 -14.66 -9.06 -0.76
C VAL A 144 -15.90 -9.61 -0.09
N ASP A 145 -16.65 -10.50 -0.75
CA ASP A 145 -17.85 -11.12 -0.19
C ASP A 145 -17.55 -11.81 1.15
N LYS A 146 -16.44 -12.53 1.24
CA LYS A 146 -16.00 -13.20 2.47
C LYS A 146 -15.69 -12.19 3.59
N LEU A 147 -14.91 -11.14 3.30
CA LEU A 147 -14.59 -10.08 4.26
C LEU A 147 -15.84 -9.36 4.78
N VAL A 148 -16.77 -9.03 3.89
CA VAL A 148 -18.04 -8.37 4.24
C VAL A 148 -18.90 -9.28 5.12
N LYS A 149 -19.03 -10.57 4.78
CA LYS A 149 -19.73 -11.57 5.61
C LYS A 149 -19.13 -11.70 7.01
N ASP A 150 -17.82 -11.51 7.12
CA ASP A 150 -17.10 -11.51 8.40
C ASP A 150 -17.17 -10.19 9.17
N GLY A 151 -17.85 -9.17 8.63
CA GLY A 151 -18.13 -7.89 9.30
C GLY A 151 -17.13 -6.77 8.97
N VAL A 152 -16.27 -6.93 7.96
CA VAL A 152 -15.42 -5.84 7.47
C VAL A 152 -16.27 -4.91 6.59
N ALA A 153 -16.31 -3.62 6.91
CA ALA A 153 -17.03 -2.65 6.10
C ALA A 153 -16.42 -2.54 4.69
N ILE A 154 -17.26 -2.40 3.67
CA ILE A 154 -16.82 -2.48 2.26
C ILE A 154 -15.84 -1.35 1.90
N GLU A 155 -16.05 -0.18 2.50
CA GLU A 155 -15.20 1.02 2.38
C GLU A 155 -13.83 0.88 3.08
N ASP A 156 -13.66 -0.13 3.93
CA ASP A 156 -12.40 -0.39 4.63
C ASP A 156 -11.54 -1.47 3.95
N ILE A 157 -12.00 -1.96 2.79
CA ILE A 157 -11.30 -2.95 1.98
C ILE A 157 -10.51 -2.23 0.87
N TYR A 158 -9.20 -2.49 0.83
CA TYR A 158 -8.28 -2.05 -0.21
C TYR A 158 -7.77 -3.27 -0.97
N LEU A 159 -8.34 -3.54 -2.14
CA LEU A 159 -7.92 -4.69 -2.96
C LEU A 159 -6.58 -4.41 -3.64
N ASP A 160 -5.62 -5.30 -3.46
CA ASP A 160 -4.38 -5.31 -4.22
C ASP A 160 -4.42 -6.42 -5.28
N PRO A 161 -4.49 -6.07 -6.58
CA PRO A 161 -4.51 -7.05 -7.67
C PRO A 161 -3.15 -7.72 -7.93
N MET A 162 -2.15 -7.51 -7.06
CA MET A 162 -0.84 -8.17 -7.09
C MET A 162 -0.09 -7.95 -8.40
N LEU A 163 0.29 -6.69 -8.65
CA LEU A 163 1.05 -6.31 -9.85
C LEU A 163 2.26 -7.23 -10.07
N ARG A 164 2.27 -7.94 -11.20
CA ARG A 164 3.45 -8.67 -11.67
C ARG A 164 4.40 -7.73 -12.39
N ALA A 165 5.71 -7.98 -12.23
CA ALA A 165 6.71 -7.18 -12.91
C ALA A 165 6.69 -7.44 -14.41
N ILE A 166 6.77 -6.37 -15.21
CA ILE A 166 6.77 -6.44 -16.69
C ILE A 166 7.94 -7.28 -17.22
N ALA A 167 9.04 -7.38 -16.47
CA ALA A 167 10.17 -8.25 -16.82
C ALA A 167 9.79 -9.74 -16.96
N HIS A 168 8.67 -10.19 -16.37
CA HIS A 168 8.16 -11.56 -16.52
C HIS A 168 7.30 -11.76 -17.77
N GLY A 169 6.95 -10.68 -18.49
CA GLY A 169 6.05 -10.73 -19.65
C GLY A 169 5.49 -9.35 -19.99
N GLU A 170 5.57 -8.98 -21.27
CA GLU A 170 5.16 -7.65 -21.75
C GLU A 170 3.68 -7.33 -21.52
N HIS A 171 2.83 -8.35 -21.49
CA HIS A 171 1.38 -8.21 -21.31
C HIS A 171 0.97 -7.83 -19.87
N TRP A 172 1.85 -7.99 -18.87
CA TRP A 172 1.48 -7.79 -17.45
C TRP A 172 1.05 -6.37 -17.11
N ALA A 173 1.57 -5.35 -17.81
CA ALA A 173 1.13 -3.97 -17.61
C ALA A 173 -0.33 -3.78 -18.06
N VAL A 174 -0.67 -4.27 -19.26
CA VAL A 174 -2.03 -4.17 -19.81
C VAL A 174 -3.00 -5.01 -19.00
N PHE A 175 -2.58 -6.22 -18.61
CA PHE A 175 -3.32 -7.10 -17.72
C PHE A 175 -3.74 -6.38 -16.42
N ALA A 176 -2.77 -5.75 -15.74
CA ALA A 176 -3.04 -5.03 -14.50
C ALA A 176 -4.02 -3.86 -14.68
N LEU A 177 -3.89 -3.11 -15.78
CA LEU A 177 -4.81 -2.00 -16.08
C LEU A 177 -6.23 -2.49 -16.34
N GLU A 178 -6.41 -3.58 -17.08
CA GLU A 178 -7.74 -4.13 -17.35
C GLU A 178 -8.37 -4.73 -16.08
N VAL A 179 -7.58 -5.40 -15.23
CA VAL A 179 -8.05 -5.86 -13.91
C VAL A 179 -8.50 -4.67 -13.05
N ILE A 180 -7.69 -3.61 -12.91
CA ILE A 180 -8.06 -2.42 -12.12
C ILE A 180 -9.37 -1.82 -12.63
N LYS A 181 -9.51 -1.68 -13.95
CA LYS A 181 -10.71 -1.16 -14.58
C LYS A 181 -11.92 -2.04 -14.31
N ARG A 182 -11.79 -3.35 -14.43
CA ARG A 182 -12.87 -4.31 -14.22
C ARG A 182 -13.30 -4.33 -12.75
N LEU A 183 -12.36 -4.38 -11.81
CA LEU A 183 -12.64 -4.28 -10.39
C LEU A 183 -13.34 -2.97 -10.02
N ARG A 184 -12.95 -1.83 -10.61
CA ARG A 184 -13.63 -0.56 -10.37
C ARG A 184 -15.08 -0.58 -10.87
N GLN A 185 -15.35 -1.25 -11.99
CA GLN A 185 -16.71 -1.37 -12.53
C GLN A 185 -17.60 -2.29 -11.69
N GLU A 186 -17.06 -3.42 -11.23
CA GLU A 186 -17.83 -4.42 -10.47
C GLU A 186 -17.94 -4.10 -8.97
N LEU A 187 -16.93 -3.42 -8.40
CA LEU A 187 -16.84 -3.09 -6.99
C LEU A 187 -16.60 -1.57 -6.78
N PRO A 188 -17.55 -0.70 -7.17
CA PRO A 188 -17.35 0.74 -7.11
C PRO A 188 -17.14 1.28 -5.68
N GLN A 189 -17.59 0.56 -4.66
CA GLN A 189 -17.50 0.92 -3.24
C GLN A 189 -16.18 0.53 -2.57
N VAL A 190 -15.41 -0.37 -3.20
CA VAL A 190 -14.13 -0.87 -2.67
C VAL A 190 -12.99 0.03 -3.16
N HIS A 191 -11.93 0.13 -2.36
CA HIS A 191 -10.71 0.81 -2.79
C HIS A 191 -9.77 -0.15 -3.53
N ILE A 192 -8.98 0.38 -4.46
CA ILE A 192 -8.00 -0.40 -5.22
C ILE A 192 -6.62 0.19 -4.96
N ILE A 193 -5.74 -0.62 -4.38
CA ILE A 193 -4.37 -0.25 -4.02
C ILE A 193 -3.38 -1.10 -4.80
N CYS A 194 -2.15 -0.61 -4.98
CA CYS A 194 -1.07 -1.46 -5.45
C CYS A 194 0.29 -1.01 -4.89
N GLY A 195 1.19 -1.97 -4.71
CA GLY A 195 2.63 -1.70 -4.63
C GLY A 195 3.18 -1.22 -5.98
N LEU A 196 3.29 0.10 -6.17
CA LEU A 196 3.64 0.70 -7.46
C LEU A 196 5.00 0.22 -7.97
N SER A 197 5.96 0.02 -7.05
CA SER A 197 7.33 -0.31 -7.41
C SER A 197 7.47 -1.71 -8.03
N ASN A 198 6.48 -2.59 -7.84
CA ASN A 198 6.49 -3.98 -8.36
C ASN A 198 6.48 -4.03 -9.89
N VAL A 199 5.76 -3.12 -10.55
CA VAL A 199 5.56 -3.15 -12.02
C VAL A 199 6.87 -3.09 -12.81
N SER A 200 7.86 -2.35 -12.30
CA SER A 200 9.15 -2.10 -12.96
C SER A 200 10.29 -2.97 -12.44
N PHE A 201 10.04 -3.91 -11.52
CA PHE A 201 11.09 -4.75 -10.97
C PHE A 201 11.83 -5.52 -12.09
N GLY A 202 13.16 -5.54 -12.03
CA GLY A 202 14.01 -6.17 -13.05
C GLY A 202 14.34 -5.29 -14.28
N LEU A 203 13.80 -4.08 -14.40
CA LEU A 203 14.06 -3.18 -15.53
C LEU A 203 14.85 -1.92 -15.11
N PRO A 204 15.61 -1.29 -16.04
CA PRO A 204 16.29 -0.02 -15.78
C PRO A 204 15.31 1.17 -15.80
N VAL A 205 15.76 2.32 -15.30
CA VAL A 205 14.99 3.59 -15.31
C VAL A 205 13.58 3.43 -14.69
N ARG A 206 13.50 2.64 -13.61
CA ARG A 206 12.25 2.23 -12.95
C ARG A 206 11.30 3.38 -12.63
N SER A 207 11.82 4.54 -12.25
CA SER A 207 11.01 5.73 -11.93
C SER A 207 10.13 6.16 -13.11
N LEU A 208 10.64 6.06 -14.35
CA LEU A 208 9.88 6.38 -15.56
C LEU A 208 8.72 5.40 -15.76
N LEU A 209 8.99 4.09 -15.65
CA LEU A 209 7.96 3.06 -15.76
C LEU A 209 6.90 3.21 -14.67
N ASN A 210 7.32 3.41 -13.41
CA ASN A 210 6.43 3.58 -12.27
C ASN A 210 5.49 4.78 -12.45
N ARG A 211 6.00 5.98 -12.79
CA ARG A 211 5.15 7.18 -12.91
C ARG A 211 4.20 7.11 -14.11
N THR A 212 4.64 6.51 -15.22
CA THR A 212 3.80 6.31 -16.41
C THR A 212 2.70 5.30 -16.12
N PHE A 213 3.04 4.16 -15.51
CA PHE A 213 2.04 3.17 -15.10
C PHE A 213 1.05 3.74 -14.08
N LEU A 214 1.51 4.50 -13.08
CA LEU A 214 0.64 5.17 -12.11
C LEU A 214 -0.42 6.05 -12.79
N THR A 215 0.00 6.84 -13.78
CA THR A 215 -0.89 7.72 -14.55
C THR A 215 -1.98 6.90 -15.27
N LEU A 216 -1.59 5.81 -15.93
CA LEU A 216 -2.52 4.90 -16.61
C LEU A 216 -3.47 4.20 -15.61
N ALA A 217 -2.94 3.73 -14.49
CA ALA A 217 -3.70 3.01 -13.47
C ALA A 217 -4.74 3.91 -12.78
N ILE A 218 -4.42 5.17 -12.51
CA ILE A 218 -5.38 6.16 -12.01
C ILE A 218 -6.50 6.40 -13.02
N GLY A 219 -6.16 6.45 -14.32
CA GLY A 219 -7.14 6.51 -15.41
C GLY A 219 -8.05 5.28 -15.46
N ALA A 220 -7.51 4.10 -15.14
CA ALA A 220 -8.27 2.85 -15.09
C ALA A 220 -9.18 2.73 -13.85
N GLY A 221 -8.87 3.42 -12.75
CA GLY A 221 -9.71 3.40 -11.53
C GLY A 221 -8.96 3.19 -10.21
N LEU A 222 -7.62 3.17 -10.23
CA LEU A 222 -6.78 3.12 -9.03
C LEU A 222 -7.00 4.38 -8.18
N ASP A 223 -7.20 4.21 -6.87
CA ASP A 223 -7.47 5.30 -5.93
C ASP A 223 -6.49 5.38 -4.75
N SER A 224 -5.59 4.40 -4.63
CA SER A 224 -4.53 4.36 -3.64
C SER A 224 -3.27 3.63 -4.15
N ALA A 225 -2.11 3.96 -3.60
CA ALA A 225 -0.86 3.27 -3.94
C ALA A 225 0.15 3.29 -2.79
N ILE A 226 0.91 2.20 -2.68
CA ILE A 226 2.13 2.11 -1.89
C ILE A 226 3.28 2.55 -2.82
N LEU A 227 3.94 3.68 -2.52
CA LEU A 227 4.99 4.27 -3.36
C LEU A 227 5.97 5.14 -2.55
N ASP A 228 7.14 5.45 -3.14
CA ASP A 228 8.11 6.37 -2.53
C ASP A 228 7.63 7.83 -2.71
N PRO A 229 7.12 8.49 -1.66
CA PRO A 229 6.61 9.86 -1.78
C PRO A 229 7.74 10.88 -2.01
N GLU A 230 8.98 10.55 -1.63
CA GLU A 230 10.12 11.46 -1.83
C GLU A 230 10.58 11.52 -3.29
N ASN A 231 10.07 10.62 -4.15
CA ASN A 231 10.32 10.67 -5.57
C ASN A 231 9.49 11.77 -6.23
N LYS A 232 10.10 12.96 -6.33
CA LYS A 232 9.49 14.15 -6.95
C LYS A 232 8.91 13.89 -8.34
N THR A 233 9.54 13.04 -9.16
CA THR A 233 9.04 12.77 -10.51
C THR A 233 7.74 11.96 -10.51
N ILE A 234 7.58 11.01 -9.58
CA ILE A 234 6.34 10.26 -9.40
C ILE A 234 5.25 11.19 -8.84
N MET A 235 5.59 11.99 -7.83
CA MET A 235 4.64 12.92 -7.22
C MET A 235 4.19 14.01 -8.20
N SER A 236 5.08 14.51 -9.06
CA SER A 236 4.75 15.46 -10.13
C SER A 236 3.73 14.87 -11.10
N SER A 237 3.96 13.64 -11.58
CA SER A 237 3.00 12.92 -12.44
C SER A 237 1.68 12.69 -11.73
N LEU A 238 1.70 12.37 -10.43
CA LEU A 238 0.49 12.23 -9.63
C LEU A 238 -0.32 13.54 -9.57
N ARG A 239 0.32 14.68 -9.27
CA ARG A 239 -0.37 15.98 -9.23
C ARG A 239 -0.96 16.33 -10.60
N ALA A 240 -0.21 16.12 -11.67
CA ALA A 240 -0.69 16.36 -13.03
C ALA A 240 -1.93 15.50 -13.38
N VAL A 241 -1.89 14.19 -13.11
CA VAL A 241 -3.03 13.33 -13.43
C VAL A 241 -4.25 13.60 -12.55
N GLN A 242 -4.10 14.05 -11.30
CA GLN A 242 -5.26 14.47 -10.49
C GLN A 242 -5.98 15.66 -11.14
N VAL A 243 -5.25 16.63 -11.71
CA VAL A 243 -5.86 17.74 -12.48
C VAL A 243 -6.58 17.22 -13.72
N LEU A 244 -5.91 16.40 -14.53
CA LEU A 244 -6.47 15.87 -15.78
C LEU A 244 -7.72 15.01 -15.57
N MET A 245 -7.79 14.32 -14.42
CA MET A 245 -8.93 13.49 -14.02
C MET A 245 -9.99 14.26 -13.21
N GLN A 246 -9.87 15.60 -13.11
CA GLN A 246 -10.79 16.47 -12.36
C GLN A 246 -10.92 16.10 -10.86
N LYS A 247 -9.84 15.56 -10.28
CA LYS A 247 -9.74 15.18 -8.86
C LYS A 247 -9.03 16.24 -8.00
N ASP A 248 -8.51 17.32 -8.61
CA ASP A 248 -7.93 18.48 -7.93
C ASP A 248 -8.82 19.72 -8.14
N ALA A 249 -9.73 19.96 -7.21
CA ALA A 249 -10.72 21.03 -7.31
C ALA A 249 -10.05 22.41 -7.34
N GLY A 250 -10.23 23.14 -8.45
CA GLY A 250 -9.62 24.45 -8.65
C GLY A 250 -8.10 24.42 -8.79
N PHE A 251 -7.52 23.25 -9.12
CA PHE A 251 -6.08 23.06 -9.32
C PHE A 251 -5.23 23.41 -8.08
N ARG A 252 -5.82 23.34 -6.88
CA ARG A 252 -5.22 23.84 -5.64
C ARG A 252 -3.91 23.12 -5.32
N GLU A 253 -3.95 21.79 -5.31
CA GLU A 253 -2.79 20.98 -4.95
C GLU A 253 -1.68 21.12 -6.01
N TYR A 254 -2.05 21.20 -7.28
CA TYR A 254 -1.12 21.40 -8.39
C TYR A 254 -0.42 22.76 -8.33
N LEU A 255 -1.17 23.86 -8.17
CA LEU A 255 -0.62 25.21 -8.10
C LEU A 255 0.24 25.40 -6.84
N MET A 256 -0.18 24.86 -5.69
CA MET A 256 0.61 24.86 -4.47
C MET A 256 1.95 24.13 -4.69
N SER A 257 1.91 22.91 -5.25
CA SER A 257 3.11 22.14 -5.55
C SER A 257 4.06 22.85 -6.53
N PHE A 258 3.50 23.62 -7.49
CA PHE A 258 4.29 24.45 -8.41
C PHE A 258 5.02 25.59 -7.66
N HIS A 259 4.29 26.34 -6.82
CA HIS A 259 4.87 27.44 -6.05
C HIS A 259 5.93 26.98 -5.04
N GLU A 260 5.80 25.77 -4.50
CA GLU A 260 6.78 25.15 -3.60
C GLU A 260 7.98 24.50 -4.32
N GLY A 261 8.01 24.52 -5.67
CA GLY A 261 9.10 23.91 -6.44
C GLY A 261 9.16 22.38 -6.33
N LEU A 262 8.00 21.75 -6.08
CA LEU A 262 7.87 20.29 -5.95
C LEU A 262 7.64 19.60 -7.29
N LEU A 263 7.25 20.35 -8.33
CA LEU A 263 7.04 19.82 -9.68
C LEU A 263 8.34 19.81 -10.50
N THR A 264 8.58 18.71 -11.22
CA THR A 264 9.80 18.46 -12.04
C THR A 264 9.49 17.91 -13.41
#